data_AF-A0A671X3L1-F1
#
_entry.id   AF-A0A671X3L1-F1
#
_cell.length_a   1.000
_cell.length_b   1.000
_cell.length_c   1.000
_cell.angle_alpha   90.00
_cell.angle_beta   90.00
_cell.angle_gamma   90.00
#
_symmetry.space_group_name_H-M   'P 1'
#
loop_
_entity.id
_entity.type
_entity.pdbx_description
1 polymer ?
#
loop_
_entity_poly.entity_id
_entity_poly.type
_entity_poly.pdbx_seq_one_letter_code
_entity_poly.pdbx_strand_id
1 'polypeptide(L)'
;MEPVESEPLPSDESNKDYRVQVTSKKKVMEQIKKYKDVLKTALDKQPEVAEETKRVLLQELLANFEAAVQENVLVNGRPWEEAADDEEDVDLDSLLDDTVVETTRRRRAYPKKILPHVVHSLKAERKIMGLYEQAFKPQEVLKDPDQESIMNDLSAAAPGMVKQAIQVIKSINTLQKQAEGLCEILNMKSSQATLEIHREVFGSNGQSEALLPPANSASRNRQPIKRAVEEAAAANGYVPLSKKPVGEDEPE
;
A
#
# COMPACT_ATOMS: atom_id res chain seq x y z
N MET A 1 -51.12 30.90 39.16
CA MET A 1 -49.99 31.83 38.98
C MET A 1 -49.87 32.61 40.25
N GLU A 2 -49.07 32.10 41.19
CA GLU A 2 -48.43 32.88 42.25
C GLU A 2 -47.09 32.16 42.51
N PRO A 3 -45.95 32.85 42.37
CA PRO A 3 -44.66 32.28 42.72
C PRO A 3 -44.45 32.43 44.23
N VAL A 4 -44.09 31.34 44.90
CA VAL A 4 -43.55 31.39 46.25
C VAL A 4 -42.16 32.01 46.14
N GLU A 5 -42.04 33.27 46.58
CA GLU A 5 -40.76 33.95 46.78
C GLU A 5 -39.87 33.08 47.67
N SER A 6 -38.78 32.60 47.09
CA SER A 6 -37.72 31.93 47.83
C SER A 6 -36.88 33.02 48.49
N GLU A 7 -36.99 33.15 49.80
CA GLU A 7 -36.06 33.99 50.57
C GLU A 7 -34.61 33.54 50.30
N PRO A 8 -33.65 34.47 50.16
CA PRO A 8 -32.26 34.11 50.01
C PRO A 8 -31.74 33.58 51.35
N LEU A 9 -31.29 32.33 51.37
CA LEU A 9 -30.52 31.76 52.47
C LEU A 9 -29.28 32.63 52.74
N PRO A 10 -28.90 32.84 54.02
CA PRO A 10 -27.70 33.59 54.36
C PRO A 10 -26.47 32.86 53.79
N SER A 11 -25.76 33.56 52.91
CA SER A 11 -24.49 33.13 52.33
C SER A 11 -23.47 32.81 53.43
N ASP A 12 -22.90 31.59 53.37
CA ASP A 12 -21.67 31.11 54.01
C ASP A 12 -20.90 32.14 54.87
N GLU A 13 -21.31 32.30 56.13
CA GLU A 13 -20.51 33.00 57.14
C GLU A 13 -19.40 32.13 57.74
N SER A 14 -19.27 30.87 57.32
CA SER A 14 -18.39 29.87 57.94
C SER A 14 -16.92 29.93 57.51
N ASN A 15 -16.56 30.73 56.49
CA ASN A 15 -15.20 30.75 55.91
C ASN A 15 -14.50 32.12 55.98
N LYS A 16 -14.85 32.98 56.95
CA LYS A 16 -14.05 34.18 57.23
C LYS A 16 -12.92 33.79 58.16
N ASP A 17 -11.69 33.77 57.65
CA ASP A 17 -10.51 33.58 58.47
C ASP A 17 -10.25 34.87 59.26
N TYR A 18 -10.34 34.80 60.59
CA TYR A 18 -10.20 35.96 61.49
C TYR A 18 -8.73 36.26 61.83
N ARG A 19 -7.80 35.44 61.34
CA ARG A 19 -6.37 35.61 61.58
C ARG A 19 -5.83 36.82 60.86
N VAL A 20 -4.85 37.49 61.47
CA VAL A 20 -4.25 38.72 60.95
C VAL A 20 -3.38 38.39 59.75
N GLN A 21 -3.66 39.01 58.60
CA GLN A 21 -2.85 38.85 57.40
C GLN A 21 -1.59 39.72 57.45
N VAL A 22 -0.45 39.09 57.24
CA VAL A 22 0.87 39.74 57.21
C VAL A 22 1.63 39.28 55.97
N THR A 23 2.47 40.17 55.43
CA THR A 23 3.23 39.89 54.20
C THR A 23 4.63 39.35 54.44
N SER A 24 5.17 39.52 55.66
CA SER A 24 6.54 39.11 56.01
C SER A 24 6.58 38.47 57.39
N LYS A 25 7.01 37.20 57.43
CA LYS A 25 7.21 36.41 58.65
C LYS A 25 8.29 37.04 59.55
N LYS A 26 9.38 37.53 58.94
CA LYS A 26 10.48 38.24 59.62
C LYS A 26 10.01 39.43 60.46
N LYS A 27 9.14 40.28 59.91
CA LYS A 27 8.60 41.44 60.66
C LYS A 27 7.79 41.02 61.89
N VAL A 28 7.04 39.92 61.79
CA VAL A 28 6.27 39.39 62.92
C VAL A 28 7.21 38.84 63.99
N MET A 29 8.26 38.11 63.60
CA MET A 29 9.28 37.62 64.53
C MET A 29 10.00 38.76 65.26
N GLU A 30 10.34 39.86 64.57
CA GLU A 30 10.93 41.05 65.19
C GLU A 30 10.00 41.68 66.24
N GLN A 31 8.69 41.76 65.95
CA GLN A 31 7.71 42.27 66.91
C GLN A 31 7.54 41.33 68.10
N ILE A 32 7.40 40.02 67.87
CA ILE A 32 7.33 39.01 68.94
C ILE A 32 8.55 39.16 69.86
N LYS A 33 9.76 39.29 69.29
CA LYS A 33 10.98 39.49 70.08
C LYS A 33 10.92 40.75 70.95
N LYS A 34 10.50 41.89 70.38
CA LYS A 34 10.37 43.16 71.11
C LYS A 34 9.39 43.04 72.27
N TYR A 35 8.22 42.43 72.06
CA TYR A 35 7.22 42.27 73.11
C TYR A 35 7.62 41.23 74.15
N LYS A 36 8.32 40.16 73.75
CA LYS A 36 8.94 39.21 74.69
C LYS A 36 9.92 39.90 75.63
N ASP A 37 10.73 40.84 75.13
CA ASP A 37 11.67 41.59 75.96
C ASP A 37 10.96 42.50 76.99
N VAL A 38 9.79 43.04 76.64
CA VAL A 38 8.93 43.76 77.60
C VAL A 38 8.30 42.79 78.62
N LEU A 39 7.74 41.68 78.17
CA LEU A 39 7.10 40.65 79.01
C LEU A 39 8.05 40.04 80.04
N LYS A 40 9.35 39.95 79.75
CA LYS A 40 10.37 39.52 80.72
C LYS A 40 10.40 40.38 81.98
N THR A 41 10.07 41.66 81.88
CA THR A 41 10.07 42.60 83.02
C THR A 41 8.76 42.59 83.85
N ALA A 42 7.75 41.81 83.42
CA ALA A 42 6.40 41.87 84.00
C ALA A 42 6.33 41.31 85.43
N LEU A 43 7.18 40.32 85.77
CA LEU A 43 7.19 39.67 87.10
C LEU A 43 8.19 40.31 88.08
N ASP A 44 9.01 41.27 87.64
CA ASP A 44 10.08 41.89 88.45
C ASP A 44 9.53 42.64 89.68
N LYS A 45 8.29 43.12 89.62
CA LYS A 45 7.64 43.88 90.70
C LYS A 45 6.85 43.02 91.68
N GLN A 46 6.93 41.70 91.58
CA GLN A 46 6.22 40.76 92.47
C GLN A 46 7.17 40.16 93.51
N PRO A 47 7.27 40.70 94.73
CA PRO A 47 8.18 40.22 95.76
C PRO A 47 7.74 38.92 96.44
N GLU A 48 6.49 38.48 96.24
CA GLU A 48 5.85 37.42 97.03
C GLU A 48 6.05 36.00 96.47
N VAL A 49 6.62 35.88 95.27
CA VAL A 49 6.78 34.59 94.56
C VAL A 49 8.24 34.14 94.63
N ALA A 50 8.48 32.84 94.88
CA ALA A 50 9.81 32.26 94.88
C ALA A 50 10.49 32.42 93.50
N GLU A 51 11.80 32.67 93.48
CA GLU A 51 12.53 32.95 92.24
C GLU A 51 12.49 31.79 91.22
N GLU A 52 12.41 30.55 91.70
CA GLU A 52 12.29 29.36 90.84
C GLU A 52 10.91 29.28 90.18
N THR A 53 9.83 29.56 90.90
CA THR A 53 8.48 29.55 90.33
C THR A 53 8.26 30.73 89.38
N LYS A 54 8.87 31.89 89.65
CA LYS A 54 8.86 33.02 88.72
C LYS A 54 9.48 32.67 87.37
N ARG A 55 10.62 31.97 87.35
CA ARG A 55 11.29 31.57 86.10
C ARG A 55 10.45 30.64 85.26
N VAL A 56 9.81 29.64 85.89
CA VAL A 56 8.92 28.70 85.19
C VAL A 56 7.72 29.43 84.61
N LEU A 57 7.04 30.26 85.41
CA LEU A 57 5.88 31.04 84.96
C LEU A 57 6.23 32.01 83.83
N LEU A 58 7.39 32.66 83.90
CA LEU A 58 7.87 33.56 82.86
C LEU A 58 8.16 32.80 81.56
N GLN A 59 8.80 31.62 81.64
CA GLN A 59 9.06 30.80 80.46
C GLN A 59 7.77 30.32 79.80
N GLU A 60 6.80 29.84 80.59
CA GLU A 60 5.48 29.45 80.10
C GLU A 60 4.73 30.64 79.48
N LEU A 61 4.75 31.81 80.13
CA LEU A 61 4.13 33.03 79.61
C LEU A 61 4.71 33.43 78.25
N LEU A 62 6.04 33.40 78.10
CA LEU A 62 6.71 33.76 76.84
C LEU A 62 6.43 32.75 75.72
N ALA A 63 6.37 31.45 76.04
CA ALA A 63 6.05 30.40 75.09
C ALA A 63 4.58 30.48 74.65
N ASN A 64 3.66 30.66 75.60
CA ASN A 64 2.23 30.80 75.33
C ASN A 64 1.93 32.06 74.53
N PHE A 65 2.60 33.18 74.83
CA PHE A 65 2.49 34.40 74.04
C PHE A 65 2.92 34.19 72.59
N GLU A 66 4.07 33.55 72.37
CA GLU A 66 4.55 33.26 71.02
C GLU A 66 3.60 32.35 70.26
N ALA A 67 3.21 31.21 70.84
CA ALA A 67 2.29 30.27 70.21
C ALA A 67 0.96 30.95 69.86
N ALA A 68 0.39 31.72 70.80
CA ALA A 68 -0.86 32.45 70.55
C ALA A 68 -0.72 33.46 69.40
N VAL A 69 0.40 34.18 69.28
CA VAL A 69 0.61 35.11 68.17
C VAL A 69 0.80 34.35 66.86
N GLN A 70 1.54 33.24 66.85
CA GLN A 70 1.78 32.43 65.64
C GLN A 70 0.49 31.77 65.12
N GLU A 71 -0.37 31.27 66.01
CA GLU A 71 -1.66 30.67 65.64
C GLU A 71 -2.65 31.70 65.05
N ASN A 72 -2.56 32.96 65.48
CA ASN A 72 -3.47 34.03 65.07
C ASN A 72 -2.97 34.86 63.87
N VAL A 73 -1.86 34.47 63.24
CA VAL A 73 -1.27 35.20 62.10
C VAL A 73 -1.22 34.31 60.86
N LEU A 74 -1.57 34.90 59.72
CA LEU A 74 -1.40 34.33 58.40
C LEU A 74 -0.31 35.10 57.65
N VAL A 75 0.67 34.39 57.11
CA VAL A 75 1.70 34.98 56.26
C VAL A 75 1.36 34.67 54.80
N ASN A 76 1.06 35.70 54.01
CA ASN A 76 0.63 35.57 52.60
C ASN A 76 -0.51 34.56 52.40
N GLY A 77 -1.47 34.52 53.34
CA GLY A 77 -2.62 33.62 53.30
C GLY A 77 -2.33 32.17 53.72
N ARG A 78 -1.10 31.88 54.18
CA ARG A 78 -0.70 30.56 54.70
C ARG A 78 -0.57 30.58 56.23
N PRO A 79 -0.82 29.45 56.91
CA PRO A 79 -0.55 29.32 58.34
C PRO A 79 0.94 29.46 58.63
N TRP A 80 1.27 29.84 59.86
CA TRP A 80 2.64 30.16 60.29
C TRP A 80 3.68 29.07 60.01
N GLU A 81 3.32 27.80 60.16
CA GLU A 81 4.20 26.65 59.92
C GLU A 81 4.50 26.39 58.45
N GLU A 82 3.53 26.69 57.56
CA GLU A 82 3.65 26.45 56.11
C GLU A 82 4.23 27.66 55.37
N ALA A 83 4.24 28.83 56.02
CA ALA A 83 4.85 30.02 55.48
C ALA A 83 6.38 29.84 55.44
N ALA A 84 6.93 29.88 54.23
CA ALA A 84 8.37 29.91 54.01
C ALA A 84 9.00 31.03 54.85
N ASP A 85 10.02 30.68 55.61
CA ASP A 85 10.96 31.68 56.09
C ASP A 85 11.72 32.21 54.88
N ASP A 86 11.99 33.52 54.87
CA ASP A 86 12.68 34.19 53.78
C ASP A 86 13.89 33.32 53.36
N GLU A 87 13.84 32.87 52.09
CA GLU A 87 14.76 31.91 51.48
C GLU A 87 16.19 32.13 51.99
N GLU A 88 16.84 31.06 52.44
CA GLU A 88 18.27 31.10 52.76
C GLU A 88 19.01 31.77 51.60
N ASP A 89 20.00 32.60 51.90
CA ASP A 89 20.82 33.34 50.92
C ASP A 89 21.60 32.34 50.04
N VAL A 90 20.91 31.66 49.13
CA VAL A 90 21.53 30.90 48.04
C VAL A 90 22.15 31.96 47.14
N ASP A 91 23.43 31.81 46.85
CA ASP A 91 24.17 32.70 45.95
C ASP A 91 23.70 32.47 44.50
N LEU A 92 22.48 32.94 44.20
CA LEU A 92 21.82 32.82 42.91
C LEU A 92 22.55 33.59 41.83
N ASP A 93 23.26 34.65 42.21
CA ASP A 93 24.01 35.49 41.29
C ASP A 93 25.20 34.73 40.68
N SER A 94 25.97 33.98 41.49
CA SER A 94 27.06 33.15 40.95
C SER A 94 26.54 31.98 40.11
N LEU A 95 25.45 31.33 40.52
CA LEU A 95 24.81 30.27 39.73
C LEU A 95 24.31 30.82 38.39
N LEU A 96 23.72 32.02 38.39
CA LEU A 96 23.25 32.67 37.18
C LEU A 96 24.43 32.98 36.25
N ASP A 97 25.50 33.58 36.76
CA ASP A 97 26.69 33.91 35.97
C ASP A 97 27.31 32.66 35.32
N ASP A 98 27.46 31.58 36.08
CA ASP A 98 27.95 30.30 35.57
C ASP A 98 27.08 29.77 34.43
N THR A 99 25.75 29.83 34.58
CA THR A 99 24.82 29.38 33.54
C THR A 99 24.89 30.27 32.30
N VAL A 100 25.05 31.58 32.47
CA VAL A 100 25.19 32.54 31.36
C VAL A 100 26.50 32.29 30.60
N VAL A 101 27.60 32.06 31.30
CA VAL A 101 28.90 31.76 30.68
C VAL A 101 28.85 30.44 29.91
N GLU A 102 28.33 29.38 30.53
CA GLU A 102 28.23 28.06 29.88
C GLU A 102 27.30 28.09 28.66
N THR A 103 26.14 28.74 28.77
CA THR A 103 25.22 28.88 27.63
C THR A 103 25.85 29.69 26.49
N THR A 104 26.56 30.77 26.80
CA THR A 104 27.28 31.57 25.80
C THR A 104 28.38 30.77 25.11
N ARG A 105 29.15 29.99 25.88
CA ARG A 105 30.17 29.07 25.36
C ARG A 105 29.56 28.02 24.43
N ARG A 106 28.43 27.41 24.84
CA ARG A 106 27.73 26.42 24.02
C ARG A 106 27.22 27.01 22.71
N ARG A 107 26.55 28.16 22.76
CA ARG A 107 26.05 28.88 21.58
C ARG A 107 27.16 29.19 20.58
N ARG A 108 28.37 29.51 21.05
CA ARG A 108 29.53 29.78 20.18
C ARG A 108 30.18 28.50 19.63
N ALA A 109 30.33 27.46 20.45
CA ALA A 109 31.17 26.31 20.11
C ALA A 109 30.40 25.17 19.41
N TYR A 110 29.17 24.88 19.84
CA TYR A 110 28.45 23.69 19.40
C TYR A 110 28.03 23.75 17.94
N PRO A 111 27.51 24.87 17.39
CA PRO A 111 27.20 24.93 15.96
C PRO A 111 28.41 24.64 15.07
N LYS A 112 29.60 25.11 15.49
CA LYS A 112 30.86 24.88 14.77
C LYS A 112 31.33 23.43 14.85
N LYS A 113 31.00 22.71 15.93
CA LYS A 113 31.28 21.27 16.07
C LYS A 113 30.27 20.41 15.31
N ILE A 114 28.99 20.77 15.36
CA ILE A 114 27.88 20.01 14.73
C ILE A 114 27.94 20.14 13.20
N LEU A 115 28.24 21.33 12.68
CA LEU A 115 28.21 21.61 11.24
C LEU A 115 29.06 20.63 10.42
N PRO A 116 30.33 20.36 10.75
CA PRO A 116 31.10 19.32 10.06
C PRO A 116 30.41 17.96 10.05
N HIS A 117 29.87 17.47 11.18
CA HIS A 117 29.24 16.14 11.22
C HIS A 117 28.05 16.05 10.27
N VAL A 118 27.19 17.07 10.25
CA VAL A 118 26.02 17.11 9.36
C VAL A 118 26.44 17.23 7.90
N VAL A 119 27.48 18.02 7.59
CA VAL A 119 28.00 18.12 6.23
C VAL A 119 28.60 16.78 5.76
N HIS A 120 29.30 16.06 6.63
CA HIS A 120 29.85 14.74 6.29
C HIS A 120 28.74 13.70 6.08
N SER A 121 27.69 13.70 6.92
CA SER A 121 26.56 12.77 6.75
C SER A 121 25.80 13.05 5.45
N LEU A 122 25.51 14.30 5.13
CA LEU A 122 24.84 14.68 3.87
C LEU A 122 25.70 14.34 2.64
N LYS A 123 27.02 14.51 2.72
CA LYS A 123 27.93 14.08 1.64
C LYS A 123 27.94 12.57 1.47
N ALA A 124 27.90 11.81 2.56
CA ALA A 124 27.85 10.35 2.52
C ALA A 124 26.53 9.88 1.90
N GLU A 125 25.40 10.46 2.29
CA GLU A 125 24.08 10.19 1.71
C GLU A 125 24.05 10.47 0.21
N ARG A 126 24.54 11.64 -0.22
CA ARG A 126 24.70 11.95 -1.65
C ARG A 126 25.55 10.93 -2.38
N LYS A 127 26.65 10.46 -1.78
CA LYS A 127 27.52 9.44 -2.36
C LYS A 127 26.79 8.12 -2.53
N ILE A 128 25.98 7.71 -1.54
CA ILE A 128 25.14 6.50 -1.62
C ILE A 128 24.13 6.63 -2.76
N MET A 129 23.44 7.77 -2.87
CA MET A 129 22.48 8.02 -3.96
C MET A 129 23.13 7.91 -5.35
N GLY A 130 24.35 8.44 -5.52
CA GLY A 130 25.09 8.29 -6.77
C GLY A 130 25.40 6.84 -7.16
N LEU A 131 25.53 5.93 -6.18
CA LEU A 131 25.68 4.49 -6.45
C LEU A 131 24.37 3.86 -6.96
N TYR A 132 23.22 4.33 -6.48
CA TYR A 132 21.91 3.87 -6.95
C TYR A 132 21.63 4.28 -8.40
N GLU A 133 21.97 5.50 -8.80
CA GLU A 133 21.78 5.99 -10.17
C GLU A 133 22.55 5.14 -11.20
N GLN A 134 23.72 4.63 -10.84
CA GLN A 134 24.53 3.81 -11.74
C GLN A 134 24.01 2.36 -11.89
N ALA A 135 23.22 1.88 -10.93
CA ALA A 135 22.76 0.49 -10.90
C ALA A 135 21.60 0.21 -11.88
N PHE A 136 20.88 1.23 -12.33
CA PHE A 136 19.70 1.07 -13.18
C PHE A 136 19.97 1.46 -14.64
N LYS A 137 20.54 0.53 -15.40
CA LYS A 137 20.37 0.55 -16.86
C LYS A 137 19.18 -0.36 -17.18
N PRO A 138 18.10 0.15 -17.80
CA PRO A 138 17.00 -0.70 -18.24
C PRO A 138 17.57 -1.78 -19.17
N GLN A 139 17.27 -3.04 -18.86
CA GLN A 139 17.58 -4.14 -19.76
C GLN A 139 16.82 -3.89 -21.07
N GLU A 140 17.54 -3.55 -22.14
CA GLU A 140 16.93 -3.48 -23.47
C GLU A 140 16.43 -4.89 -23.82
N VAL A 141 15.11 -5.03 -23.90
CA VAL A 141 14.47 -6.27 -24.36
C VAL A 141 14.70 -6.34 -25.87
N LEU A 142 15.81 -6.96 -26.26
CA LEU A 142 16.05 -7.31 -27.65
C LEU A 142 14.99 -8.33 -28.08
N LYS A 143 14.34 -8.06 -29.21
CA LYS A 143 13.42 -9.03 -29.81
C LYS A 143 14.23 -10.26 -30.22
N ASP A 144 13.65 -11.43 -29.99
CA ASP A 144 14.24 -12.70 -30.37
C ASP A 144 14.41 -12.75 -31.90
N PRO A 145 15.64 -12.88 -32.43
CA PRO A 145 15.89 -12.92 -33.87
C PRO A 145 15.20 -14.09 -34.56
N ASP A 146 14.99 -15.21 -33.85
CA ASP A 146 14.30 -16.38 -34.40
C ASP A 146 12.81 -16.07 -34.60
N GLN A 147 12.19 -15.33 -33.67
CA GLN A 147 10.82 -14.88 -33.79
C GLN A 147 10.64 -13.90 -34.97
N GLU A 148 11.60 -13.01 -35.20
CA GLU A 148 11.56 -12.08 -36.32
C GLU A 148 11.68 -12.79 -37.68
N SER A 149 12.57 -13.79 -37.78
CA SER A 149 12.70 -14.62 -38.98
C SER A 149 11.39 -15.36 -39.29
N ILE A 150 10.79 -16.02 -38.28
CA ILE A 150 9.54 -16.77 -38.44
C ILE A 150 8.40 -15.85 -38.87
N MET A 151 8.29 -14.67 -38.26
CA MET A 151 7.26 -13.69 -38.63
C MET A 151 7.44 -13.18 -40.06
N ASN A 152 8.67 -12.92 -40.49
CA ASN A 152 8.97 -12.47 -41.84
C ASN A 152 8.64 -13.55 -42.88
N ASP A 153 9.06 -14.79 -42.65
CA ASP A 153 8.79 -15.91 -43.56
C ASP A 153 7.28 -16.16 -43.70
N LEU A 154 6.55 -16.16 -42.58
CA LEU A 154 5.09 -16.29 -42.58
C LEU A 154 4.43 -15.15 -43.37
N SER A 155 4.88 -13.91 -43.16
CA SER A 155 4.34 -12.73 -43.86
C SER A 155 4.61 -12.76 -45.37
N ALA A 156 5.73 -13.33 -45.79
CA ALA A 156 6.08 -13.48 -47.21
C ALA A 156 5.29 -14.62 -47.88
N ALA A 157 5.08 -15.74 -47.19
CA ALA A 157 4.41 -16.92 -47.73
C ALA A 157 2.88 -16.77 -47.77
N ALA A 158 2.27 -16.13 -46.76
CA ALA A 158 0.82 -16.08 -46.61
C ALA A 158 0.08 -15.47 -47.83
N PRO A 159 0.51 -14.37 -48.45
CA PRO A 159 -0.16 -13.80 -49.63
C PRO A 159 -0.15 -14.74 -50.84
N GLY A 160 0.92 -15.53 -51.01
CA GLY A 160 1.03 -16.51 -52.09
C GLY A 160 0.04 -17.65 -51.93
N MET A 161 -0.05 -18.20 -50.73
CA MET A 161 -1.01 -19.26 -50.39
C MET A 161 -2.46 -18.79 -50.53
N VAL A 162 -2.77 -17.56 -50.10
CA VAL A 162 -4.13 -16.99 -50.24
C VAL A 162 -4.51 -16.85 -51.71
N LYS A 163 -3.60 -16.40 -52.59
CA LYS A 163 -3.85 -16.32 -54.03
C LYS A 163 -4.13 -17.69 -54.65
N GLN A 164 -3.35 -18.70 -54.27
CA GLN A 164 -3.58 -20.07 -54.73
C GLN A 164 -4.93 -20.60 -54.27
N ALA A 165 -5.31 -20.39 -53.01
CA ALA A 165 -6.62 -20.79 -52.49
C ALA A 165 -7.77 -20.13 -53.27
N ILE A 166 -7.67 -18.81 -53.54
CA ILE A 166 -8.65 -18.09 -54.35
C ILE A 166 -8.73 -18.66 -55.77
N GLN A 167 -7.59 -19.01 -56.37
CA GLN A 167 -7.55 -19.60 -57.71
C GLN A 167 -8.22 -20.98 -57.75
N VAL A 168 -7.94 -21.83 -56.77
CA VAL A 168 -8.58 -23.16 -56.64
C VAL A 168 -10.09 -23.02 -56.50
N ILE A 169 -10.56 -22.12 -55.64
CA ILE A 169 -11.99 -21.86 -55.46
C ILE A 169 -12.64 -21.42 -56.78
N LYS A 170 -11.99 -20.54 -57.54
CA LYS A 170 -12.48 -20.11 -58.86
C LYS A 170 -12.54 -21.28 -59.83
N SER A 171 -11.50 -22.10 -59.92
CA SER A 171 -11.47 -23.25 -60.83
C SER A 171 -12.51 -24.32 -60.48
N ILE A 172 -12.75 -24.58 -59.19
CA ILE A 172 -13.78 -25.52 -58.74
C ILE A 172 -15.16 -25.05 -59.19
N ASN A 173 -15.48 -23.77 -59.02
CA ASN A 173 -16.76 -23.22 -59.49
C ASN A 173 -16.92 -23.34 -61.02
N THR A 174 -15.86 -23.14 -61.79
CA THR A 174 -15.94 -23.34 -63.25
C THR A 174 -16.13 -24.81 -63.63
N LEU A 175 -15.43 -25.73 -62.95
CA LEU A 175 -15.54 -27.15 -63.19
C LEU A 175 -16.93 -27.68 -62.82
N GLN A 176 -17.50 -27.19 -61.72
CA GLN A 176 -18.87 -27.53 -61.31
C GLN A 176 -19.88 -27.14 -62.39
N LYS A 177 -19.81 -25.92 -62.96
CA LYS A 177 -20.68 -25.50 -64.06
C LYS A 177 -20.54 -26.38 -65.30
N GLN A 178 -19.31 -26.78 -65.64
CA GLN A 178 -19.07 -27.68 -66.76
C GLN A 178 -19.66 -29.07 -66.51
N ALA A 179 -19.50 -29.62 -65.30
CA ALA A 179 -20.06 -30.90 -64.91
C ALA A 179 -21.60 -30.87 -64.92
N GLU A 180 -22.21 -29.81 -64.40
CA GLU A 180 -23.67 -29.61 -64.43
C GLU A 180 -24.20 -29.55 -65.86
N GLY A 181 -23.56 -28.79 -66.76
CA GLY A 181 -23.95 -28.73 -68.18
C GLY A 181 -23.81 -30.07 -68.91
N LEU A 182 -22.75 -30.85 -68.62
CA LEU A 182 -22.60 -32.21 -69.16
C LEU A 182 -23.69 -33.15 -68.63
N CYS A 183 -24.01 -33.07 -67.34
CA CYS A 183 -25.10 -33.83 -66.74
C CYS A 183 -26.46 -33.45 -67.36
N GLU A 184 -26.71 -32.18 -67.66
CA GLU A 184 -27.92 -31.73 -68.35
C GLU A 184 -28.03 -32.35 -69.73
N ILE A 185 -26.96 -32.33 -70.54
CA ILE A 185 -26.91 -32.97 -71.87
C ILE A 185 -27.21 -34.48 -71.76
N LEU A 186 -26.58 -35.18 -70.82
CA LEU A 186 -26.80 -36.61 -70.62
C LEU A 186 -28.24 -36.95 -70.18
N ASN A 187 -28.90 -36.02 -69.48
CA ASN A 187 -30.28 -36.17 -69.04
C ASN A 187 -31.32 -35.69 -70.07
N MET A 188 -30.90 -35.08 -71.19
CA MET A 188 -31.83 -34.73 -72.26
C MET A 188 -32.33 -35.99 -72.97
N LYS A 189 -33.66 -36.11 -73.10
CA LYS A 189 -34.27 -37.16 -73.93
C LYS A 189 -33.96 -36.87 -75.40
N SER A 190 -33.50 -37.88 -76.14
CA SER A 190 -33.26 -37.75 -77.59
C SER A 190 -34.53 -37.27 -78.29
N SER A 191 -34.39 -36.28 -79.18
CA SER A 191 -35.55 -35.75 -79.90
C SER A 191 -36.21 -36.86 -80.72
N GLN A 192 -37.53 -36.77 -80.92
CA GLN A 192 -38.27 -37.77 -81.67
C GLN A 192 -37.73 -37.97 -83.08
N ALA A 193 -37.27 -36.90 -83.74
CA ALA A 193 -36.60 -36.97 -85.04
C ALA A 193 -35.31 -37.81 -85.00
N THR A 194 -34.53 -37.68 -83.92
CA THR A 194 -33.29 -38.46 -83.74
C THR A 194 -33.60 -39.93 -83.46
N LEU A 195 -34.67 -40.21 -82.70
CA LEU A 195 -35.14 -41.58 -82.46
C LEU A 195 -35.71 -42.24 -83.73
N GLU A 196 -36.42 -41.48 -84.56
CA GLU A 196 -36.94 -41.96 -85.86
C GLU A 196 -35.81 -42.32 -86.81
N ILE A 197 -34.80 -41.45 -86.97
CA ILE A 197 -33.60 -41.76 -87.76
C ILE A 197 -32.88 -42.98 -87.19
N HIS A 198 -32.71 -43.08 -85.87
CA HIS A 198 -32.04 -44.23 -85.25
C HIS A 198 -32.82 -45.53 -85.49
N ARG A 199 -34.15 -45.47 -85.54
CA ARG A 199 -35.02 -46.59 -85.90
C ARG A 199 -34.99 -46.90 -87.39
N GLU A 200 -34.85 -45.93 -88.28
CA GLU A 200 -34.71 -46.17 -89.73
C GLU A 200 -33.36 -46.77 -90.09
N VAL A 201 -32.28 -46.35 -89.42
CA VAL A 201 -30.91 -46.81 -89.72
C VAL A 201 -30.58 -48.12 -89.00
N PHE A 202 -31.06 -48.31 -87.76
CA PHE A 202 -30.72 -49.47 -86.93
C PHE A 202 -31.91 -50.37 -86.56
N GLY A 203 -33.14 -50.00 -86.91
CA GLY A 203 -34.33 -50.82 -86.65
C GLY A 203 -34.63 -51.77 -87.80
N SER A 204 -34.18 -53.01 -87.67
CA SER A 204 -34.55 -54.10 -88.58
C SER A 204 -36.05 -54.45 -88.43
N ASN A 205 -36.83 -54.26 -89.49
CA ASN A 205 -38.19 -54.78 -89.60
C ASN A 205 -38.13 -56.25 -90.05
N GLY A 206 -38.39 -57.19 -89.15
CA GLY A 206 -38.30 -58.62 -89.46
C GLY A 206 -39.26 -59.46 -88.63
N GLN A 207 -40.38 -59.85 -89.25
CA GLN A 207 -41.07 -61.09 -88.88
C GLN A 207 -40.29 -62.27 -89.47
N SER A 208 -39.90 -63.23 -88.64
CA SER A 208 -39.92 -64.65 -89.00
C SER A 208 -39.59 -65.52 -87.80
N GLU A 209 -40.35 -66.58 -87.75
CA GLU A 209 -40.47 -67.70 -86.83
C GLU A 209 -39.23 -68.64 -86.85
N ALA A 210 -39.13 -69.49 -85.80
CA ALA A 210 -38.37 -70.74 -85.70
C ALA A 210 -36.99 -70.76 -84.97
N LEU A 211 -36.98 -71.59 -83.92
CA LEU A 211 -35.89 -72.39 -83.31
C LEU A 211 -34.73 -71.72 -82.52
N LEU A 212 -34.64 -72.11 -81.24
CA LEU A 212 -33.40 -72.33 -80.48
C LEU A 212 -32.71 -73.65 -80.94
N PRO A 213 -31.44 -73.99 -80.62
CA PRO A 213 -30.26 -73.28 -80.01
C PRO A 213 -28.96 -73.53 -80.87
N PRO A 214 -27.67 -73.62 -80.40
CA PRO A 214 -26.90 -73.07 -79.26
C PRO A 214 -25.54 -72.37 -79.63
N ALA A 215 -24.85 -71.85 -78.60
CA ALA A 215 -23.38 -71.73 -78.39
C ALA A 215 -22.45 -70.91 -79.34
N ASN A 216 -21.78 -69.93 -78.72
CA ASN A 216 -20.39 -69.50 -78.91
C ASN A 216 -19.86 -69.22 -80.34
N SER A 217 -19.59 -67.94 -80.64
CA SER A 217 -18.21 -67.47 -80.90
C SER A 217 -18.10 -65.95 -81.09
N ALA A 218 -17.05 -65.42 -80.45
CA ALA A 218 -16.16 -64.36 -80.90
C ALA A 218 -16.68 -62.95 -81.27
N SER A 219 -16.32 -62.02 -80.37
CA SER A 219 -15.65 -60.74 -80.64
C SER A 219 -16.50 -59.51 -81.03
N ARG A 220 -16.46 -58.48 -80.17
CA ARG A 220 -15.89 -57.16 -80.52
C ARG A 220 -15.68 -56.28 -79.28
N ASN A 221 -14.41 -56.18 -78.90
CA ASN A 221 -13.69 -55.09 -78.25
C ASN A 221 -14.47 -53.83 -77.82
N ARG A 222 -14.49 -53.57 -76.50
CA ARG A 222 -14.31 -52.22 -75.93
C ARG A 222 -13.54 -52.34 -74.62
N GLN A 223 -12.26 -51.99 -74.63
CA GLN A 223 -11.49 -51.79 -73.40
C GLN A 223 -11.70 -50.35 -72.89
N PRO A 224 -11.83 -50.12 -71.58
CA PRO A 224 -11.67 -48.78 -71.01
C PRO A 224 -10.18 -48.44 -70.89
N ILE A 225 -9.79 -47.26 -71.37
CA ILE A 225 -8.44 -46.71 -71.25
C ILE A 225 -8.17 -46.41 -69.77
N LYS A 226 -7.27 -47.18 -69.14
CA LYS A 226 -6.79 -46.91 -67.77
C LYS A 226 -5.79 -45.75 -67.81
N ARG A 227 -6.05 -44.71 -67.02
CA ARG A 227 -5.16 -43.55 -66.81
C ARG A 227 -3.97 -44.01 -65.97
N ALA A 228 -2.78 -44.08 -66.57
CA ALA A 228 -1.55 -44.50 -65.90
C ALA A 228 -0.61 -43.31 -65.71
N VAL A 229 -1.01 -42.29 -64.92
CA VAL A 229 -0.10 -41.26 -64.38
C VAL A 229 -0.78 -40.65 -63.14
N GLU A 230 -0.71 -41.30 -61.96
CA GLU A 230 -0.77 -40.59 -60.65
C GLU A 230 -0.54 -41.52 -59.44
N GLU A 231 0.45 -42.42 -59.49
CA GLU A 231 0.79 -43.30 -58.35
C GLU A 231 2.28 -43.22 -57.98
N ALA A 232 2.84 -42.00 -58.04
CA ALA A 232 4.21 -41.73 -57.58
C ALA A 232 4.32 -40.46 -56.71
N ALA A 233 3.32 -39.58 -56.71
CA ALA A 233 3.33 -38.36 -55.90
C ALA A 233 2.77 -38.54 -54.48
N ALA A 234 1.96 -39.57 -54.23
CA ALA A 234 1.29 -39.79 -52.95
C ALA A 234 2.14 -40.53 -51.89
N ALA A 235 3.29 -41.08 -52.26
CA ALA A 235 4.07 -41.97 -51.38
C ALA A 235 5.10 -41.26 -50.48
N ASN A 236 5.41 -39.98 -50.70
CA ASN A 236 6.52 -39.30 -49.99
C ASN A 236 6.07 -38.24 -48.96
N GLY A 237 4.83 -38.30 -48.50
CA GLY A 237 4.20 -37.20 -47.78
C GLY A 237 4.06 -37.31 -46.26
N TYR A 238 4.63 -38.32 -45.57
CA TYR A 238 4.52 -38.36 -44.11
C TYR A 238 5.58 -39.22 -43.40
N VAL A 239 6.41 -38.58 -42.56
CA VAL A 239 7.23 -39.24 -41.54
C VAL A 239 6.74 -38.75 -40.17
N PRO A 240 6.17 -39.60 -39.31
CA PRO A 240 5.75 -39.20 -37.97
C PRO A 240 6.96 -38.95 -37.06
N LEU A 241 6.96 -37.82 -36.33
CA LEU A 241 7.94 -37.55 -35.28
C LEU A 241 7.82 -38.60 -34.15
N SER A 242 8.94 -39.23 -33.81
CA SER A 242 9.06 -40.07 -32.62
C SER A 242 9.00 -39.21 -31.35
N LYS A 243 8.03 -39.52 -30.48
CA LYS A 243 7.96 -39.02 -29.10
C LYS A 243 9.20 -39.46 -28.32
N LYS A 244 9.94 -38.50 -27.74
CA LYS A 244 10.88 -38.78 -26.64
C LYS A 244 10.10 -38.94 -25.33
N PRO A 245 10.47 -39.89 -24.45
CA PRO A 245 9.98 -39.94 -23.09
C PRO A 245 10.84 -39.05 -22.19
N VAL A 246 10.21 -38.15 -21.45
CA VAL A 246 10.73 -37.50 -20.23
C VAL A 246 9.49 -37.42 -19.34
N GLY A 247 9.34 -38.21 -18.29
CA GLY A 247 10.29 -38.40 -17.21
C GLY A 247 9.83 -37.48 -16.08
N GLU A 248 8.87 -37.98 -15.29
CA GLU A 248 8.58 -37.46 -13.96
C GLU A 248 9.84 -37.64 -13.09
N ASP A 249 10.23 -36.60 -12.35
CA ASP A 249 10.67 -36.72 -10.96
C ASP A 249 10.67 -35.34 -10.29
N GLU A 250 10.50 -35.39 -8.98
CA GLU A 250 9.90 -34.44 -8.03
C GLU A 250 10.94 -33.46 -7.40
N PRO A 251 10.57 -32.62 -6.39
CA PRO A 251 11.28 -31.40 -6.00
C PRO A 251 12.31 -31.59 -4.88
N GLU A 252 13.18 -30.59 -4.72
CA GLU A 252 13.75 -30.14 -3.45
C GLU A 252 13.75 -28.61 -3.38
#